data_AF-C1MI59-F1
#
_entry.id   AF-C1MI59-F1
#
_cell.length_a   1.000
_cell.length_b   1.000
_cell.length_c   1.000
_cell.angle_alpha   90.00
_cell.angle_beta   90.00
_cell.angle_gamma   90.00
#
_symmetry.space_group_name_H-M   'P 1'
#
loop_
_entity.id
_entity.type
_entity.pdbx_description
1 polymer ?
#
loop_
_entity_poly.entity_id
_entity_poly.type
_entity_poly.pdbx_seq_one_letter_code
_entity_poly.pdbx_strand_id
1 'polypeptide(L)'
;MALFRFGHVLVLLLAILAPGLASAGKDYYRILGVDRGADDRTLKKAYRNLALKHHPDKGGSQEKFAEISQAYDVLSDSQKREIYDAYGEEGVQ
;
A
#
# COMPACT_ATOMS: atom_id res chain seq x y z
N MET A 1 -3.62 49.10 27.17
CA MET A 1 -2.38 48.32 27.35
C MET A 1 -2.43 47.15 26.40
N ALA A 2 -1.53 47.18 25.41
CA ALA A 2 -1.42 46.22 24.32
C ALA A 2 -0.70 44.95 24.79
N LEU A 3 -1.16 43.78 24.33
CA LEU A 3 -0.33 42.59 24.19
C LEU A 3 -0.70 41.89 22.88
N PHE A 4 0.17 42.08 21.89
CA PHE A 4 0.20 41.37 20.61
C PHE A 4 0.54 39.89 20.81
N ARG A 5 -0.14 38.97 20.12
CA ARG A 5 0.48 37.72 19.63
C ARG A 5 0.03 37.44 18.19
N PHE A 6 1.02 37.49 17.30
CA PHE A 6 0.98 37.10 15.89
C PHE A 6 0.74 35.59 15.74
N GLY A 7 -0.12 35.20 14.80
CA GLY A 7 -0.32 33.81 14.35
C GLY A 7 -0.98 33.82 12.97
N HIS A 8 -0.20 33.51 11.95
CA HIS A 8 -0.49 33.75 10.54
C HIS A 8 -1.60 32.86 9.97
N VAL A 9 -2.35 33.46 9.05
CA VAL A 9 -3.23 32.87 8.03
C VAL A 9 -2.58 31.68 7.31
N LEU A 10 -3.14 30.47 7.43
CA LEU A 10 -3.08 29.31 6.52
C LEU A 10 -3.81 28.16 7.24
N VAL A 11 -4.91 27.56 6.79
CA VAL A 11 -4.99 26.57 5.71
C VAL A 11 -6.46 26.47 5.31
N LEU A 12 -6.75 26.94 4.10
CA LEU A 12 -7.96 26.65 3.34
C LEU A 12 -8.03 25.16 2.98
N LEU A 13 -9.26 24.66 2.79
CA LEU A 13 -9.60 23.42 2.07
C LEU A 13 -9.45 22.10 2.84
N LEU A 14 -10.43 21.84 3.73
CA LEU A 14 -10.82 20.48 4.07
C LEU A 14 -11.39 19.78 2.83
N ALA A 15 -10.53 18.99 2.20
CA ALA A 15 -10.81 17.70 1.59
C ALA A 15 -12.11 17.58 0.77
N ILE A 16 -12.09 18.13 -0.44
CA ILE A 16 -12.92 17.61 -1.53
C ILE A 16 -12.33 16.25 -1.96
N LEU A 17 -13.22 15.32 -2.28
CA LEU A 17 -13.03 14.16 -3.16
C LEU A 17 -12.62 12.83 -2.48
N ALA A 18 -13.63 12.08 -2.02
CA ALA A 18 -13.55 10.63 -2.00
C ALA A 18 -14.48 10.03 -3.07
N PRO A 19 -13.97 9.66 -4.26
CA PRO A 19 -14.63 8.71 -5.14
C PRO A 19 -13.69 7.52 -5.29
N GLY A 20 -14.03 6.43 -4.64
CA GLY A 20 -13.27 5.20 -4.76
C GLY A 20 -13.98 4.11 -4.02
N LEU A 21 -15.11 3.66 -4.56
CA LEU A 21 -15.57 2.31 -4.34
C LEU A 21 -14.36 1.41 -4.62
N ALA A 22 -13.73 0.95 -3.55
CA ALA A 22 -12.66 -0.03 -3.63
C ALA A 22 -13.25 -1.25 -4.32
N SER A 23 -12.64 -1.64 -5.44
CA SER A 23 -12.91 -2.90 -6.10
C SER A 23 -12.85 -4.00 -5.04
N ALA A 24 -13.83 -4.89 -5.04
CA ALA A 24 -13.97 -5.98 -4.06
C ALA A 24 -12.95 -7.11 -4.29
N GLY A 25 -11.72 -6.73 -4.64
CA GLY A 25 -10.60 -7.61 -4.88
C GLY A 25 -9.36 -7.22 -4.07
N LYS A 26 -8.46 -8.17 -3.85
CA LYS A 26 -7.24 -7.97 -3.06
C LYS A 26 -6.34 -6.92 -3.72
N ASP A 27 -6.24 -5.75 -3.12
CA ASP A 27 -5.30 -4.69 -3.48
C ASP A 27 -3.87 -5.08 -3.04
N TYR A 28 -3.05 -5.68 -3.90
CA TYR A 28 -1.67 -6.08 -3.59
C TYR A 28 -0.79 -4.89 -3.17
N TYR A 29 -1.01 -3.72 -3.77
CA TYR A 29 -0.34 -2.48 -3.38
C TYR A 29 -0.68 -2.08 -1.93
N ARG A 30 -1.94 -2.23 -1.51
CA ARG A 30 -2.34 -1.98 -0.12
C ARG A 30 -1.82 -3.04 0.84
N ILE A 31 -1.78 -4.30 0.43
CA ILE A 31 -1.22 -5.40 1.24
C ILE A 31 0.25 -5.12 1.56
N LEU A 32 1.02 -4.65 0.57
CA LEU A 32 2.41 -4.23 0.77
C LEU A 32 2.54 -2.82 1.40
N GLY A 33 1.46 -2.05 1.46
CA GLY A 33 1.46 -0.68 1.99
C GLY A 33 2.28 0.28 1.13
N VAL A 34 2.27 0.07 -0.19
CA VAL A 34 3.01 0.88 -1.17
C VAL A 34 2.05 1.57 -2.14
N ASP A 35 2.54 2.60 -2.82
CA ASP A 35 1.80 3.26 -3.89
C ASP A 35 1.81 2.42 -5.18
N ARG A 36 0.82 2.62 -6.06
CA ARG A 36 0.75 1.96 -7.38
C ARG A 36 1.92 2.33 -8.29
N GLY A 37 2.56 3.48 -8.07
CA GLY A 37 3.79 3.91 -8.76
C GLY A 37 5.08 3.42 -8.10
N ALA A 38 5.02 2.55 -7.09
CA ALA A 38 6.22 2.08 -6.39
C ALA A 38 7.17 1.32 -7.33
N ASP A 39 8.45 1.65 -7.18
CA ASP A 39 9.56 0.97 -7.85
C ASP A 39 9.91 -0.37 -7.14
N ASP A 40 10.62 -1.25 -7.84
CA ASP A 40 11.08 -2.55 -7.33
C ASP A 40 11.83 -2.48 -6.00
N ARG A 41 12.62 -1.43 -5.77
CA ARG A 41 13.37 -1.28 -4.52
C ARG A 41 12.41 -0.98 -3.37
N THR A 42 11.38 -0.17 -3.62
CA THR A 42 10.31 0.12 -2.66
C THR A 42 9.49 -1.14 -2.36
N LEU A 43 9.09 -1.90 -3.38
CA LEU A 43 8.38 -3.18 -3.23
C LEU A 43 9.19 -4.17 -2.37
N LYS A 44 10.47 -4.36 -2.71
CA LYS A 44 11.37 -5.26 -1.98
C LYS A 44 11.59 -4.82 -0.54
N LYS A 45 11.68 -3.52 -0.28
CA LYS A 45 11.82 -2.98 1.09
C LYS A 45 10.55 -3.21 1.91
N ALA A 46 9.39 -2.95 1.33
CA ALA A 46 8.09 -3.16 1.97
C ALA A 46 7.88 -4.64 2.33
N TYR A 47 8.13 -5.55 1.38
CA TYR A 47 8.06 -6.99 1.58
C TYR A 47 8.94 -7.45 2.75
N ARG A 48 10.22 -7.05 2.80
CA ARG A 48 11.11 -7.44 3.89
C ARG A 48 10.63 -6.94 5.26
N ASN A 49 10.14 -5.70 5.34
CA ASN A 49 9.64 -5.15 6.59
C ASN A 49 8.39 -5.90 7.08
N LEU A 50 7.48 -6.22 6.17
CA LEU A 50 6.25 -6.94 6.48
C LEU A 50 6.52 -8.41 6.81
N ALA A 51 7.41 -9.07 6.09
CA ALA A 51 7.85 -10.44 6.37
C ALA A 51 8.45 -10.56 7.78
N LEU A 52 9.28 -9.61 8.21
CA LEU A 52 9.83 -9.58 9.57
C LEU A 52 8.78 -9.29 10.64
N LYS A 53 7.75 -8.50 10.31
CA LYS A 53 6.65 -8.14 11.21
C LYS A 53 5.64 -9.28 11.38
N HIS A 54 5.39 -10.03 10.32
CA HIS A 54 4.42 -11.13 10.27
C HIS A 54 5.07 -12.52 10.33
N HIS A 55 6.35 -12.60 10.68
CA HIS A 55 7.03 -13.87 10.87
C HIS A 55 6.37 -14.67 12.01
N PRO A 56 6.14 -15.99 11.85
CA PRO A 56 5.46 -16.83 12.84
C PRO A 56 6.17 -16.84 14.21
N ASP A 57 7.49 -16.70 14.20
CA ASP A 57 8.32 -16.60 15.43
C ASP A 57 7.98 -15.38 16.30
N LYS A 58 7.43 -14.31 15.70
CA LYS A 58 7.00 -13.10 16.41
C LYS A 58 5.49 -13.05 16.67
N GLY A 59 4.78 -14.17 16.50
CA GLY A 59 3.33 -14.24 16.66
C GLY A 59 2.53 -13.72 15.45
N GLY A 60 3.16 -13.67 14.27
CA GLY A 60 2.47 -13.33 13.02
C GLY A 60 1.62 -14.49 12.47
N SER A 61 0.59 -14.16 11.69
CA SER A 61 -0.28 -15.14 11.03
C SER A 61 0.33 -15.61 9.71
N GLN A 62 0.36 -16.93 9.50
CA GLN A 62 0.80 -17.55 8.24
C GLN A 62 -0.02 -17.07 7.04
N GLU A 63 -1.33 -16.84 7.23
CA GLU A 63 -2.22 -16.29 6.19
C GLU A 63 -1.73 -14.91 5.71
N LYS A 64 -1.46 -13.98 6.64
CA LYS A 64 -0.92 -12.66 6.28
C LYS A 64 0.42 -12.77 5.57
N PHE A 65 1.29 -13.67 6.04
CA PHE A 65 2.58 -13.88 5.39
C PHE A 65 2.41 -14.39 3.95
N ALA A 66 1.46 -15.30 3.71
CA ALA A 66 1.11 -15.77 2.38
C ALA A 66 0.58 -14.63 1.51
N GLU A 67 -0.33 -13.78 2.02
CA GLU A 67 -0.86 -12.62 1.30
C GLU A 67 0.25 -11.63 0.90
N ILE A 68 1.15 -11.32 1.83
CA ILE A 68 2.31 -10.44 1.60
C ILE A 68 3.24 -11.03 0.52
N SER A 69 3.46 -12.34 0.57
CA SER A 69 4.30 -13.04 -0.40
C SER A 69 3.68 -13.05 -1.79
N GLN A 70 2.38 -13.34 -1.89
CA GLN A 70 1.64 -13.34 -3.15
C GLN A 70 1.61 -11.94 -3.77
N ALA A 71 1.36 -10.90 -2.96
CA ALA A 71 1.38 -9.51 -3.41
C ALA A 71 2.74 -9.12 -3.98
N TYR A 72 3.83 -9.53 -3.33
CA TYR A 72 5.19 -9.26 -3.83
C TYR A 72 5.52 -10.05 -5.10
N ASP A 73 5.13 -11.32 -5.19
CA ASP A 73 5.37 -12.15 -6.38
C ASP A 73 4.72 -11.54 -7.64
N VAL A 74 3.49 -11.07 -7.52
CA VAL A 74 2.77 -10.44 -8.63
C VAL A 74 3.36 -9.07 -8.97
N LEU A 75 3.64 -8.23 -7.97
CA LEU A 75 4.07 -6.84 -8.22
C LEU A 75 5.55 -6.70 -8.57
N SER A 76 6.39 -7.67 -8.20
CA SER A 76 7.83 -7.66 -8.54
C SER A 76 8.14 -8.18 -9.95
N ASP A 77 7.21 -8.89 -10.57
CA ASP A 77 7.32 -9.29 -11.97
C ASP A 77 6.57 -8.28 -12.84
N SER A 78 7.29 -7.63 -13.76
CA SER A 78 6.70 -6.59 -14.60
C SER A 78 5.56 -7.11 -15.49
N GLN A 79 5.63 -8.36 -15.96
CA GLN A 79 4.57 -8.95 -16.78
C GLN A 79 3.34 -9.27 -15.92
N LYS A 80 3.53 -9.90 -14.75
CA LYS A 80 2.42 -10.19 -13.83
C LYS A 80 1.78 -8.91 -13.32
N ARG A 81 2.58 -7.88 -13.03
CA ARG A 81 2.08 -6.57 -12.62
C ARG A 81 1.25 -5.90 -13.70
N GLU A 82 1.67 -5.97 -14.96
CA GLU A 82 0.89 -5.44 -16.08
C GLU A 82 -0.46 -6.16 -16.22
N ILE A 83 -0.46 -7.49 -16.12
CA ILE A 83 -1.68 -8.31 -16.14
C ILE A 83 -2.58 -7.97 -14.94
N TYR A 84 -2.00 -7.82 -13.74
CA TYR A 84 -2.73 -7.43 -12.54
C TYR A 84 -3.32 -6.03 -12.63
N ASP A 85 -2.56 -5.06 -13.17
CA ASP A 85 -3.04 -3.70 -13.35
C ASP A 85 -4.14 -3.62 -14.43
N ALA A 86 -4.12 -4.52 -15.42
CA ALA A 86 -5.10 -4.59 -16.49
C ALA A 86 -6.38 -5.38 -16.13
N TYR A 87 -6.26 -6.48 -15.39
CA TYR A 87 -7.33 -7.46 -15.15
C TYR A 87 -7.63 -7.71 -13.67
N GLY A 88 -6.90 -7.11 -12.74
CA GLY A 88 -7.05 -7.34 -11.30
C GLY A 88 -6.51 -8.71 -10.85
N GLU A 89 -6.92 -9.16 -9.66
CA GLU A 89 -6.44 -10.43 -9.10
C GLU A 89 -6.83 -11.66 -9.94
N GLU A 90 -7.95 -11.56 -10.67
CA GLU A 90 -8.51 -12.63 -11.50
C GLU A 90 -7.61 -12.95 -12.71
N GLY A 91 -6.75 -12.02 -13.12
CA GLY A 91 -5.83 -12.21 -14.25
C GLY A 91 -4.50 -12.87 -13.89
N VAL A 92 -4.16 -12.95 -12.60
CA VAL A 92 -2.84 -13.40 -12.11
C VAL A 92 -2.91 -14.60 -11.15
N GLN A 93 -4.10 -15.19 -11.01
CA GLN A 93 -4.35 -16.35 -10.15
C GLN A 93 -3.88 -17.67 -10.76
#